data_AF-K2RLR4-F1
#
_entry.id   AF-K2RLR4-F1
#
_cell.length_a   1.000
_cell.length_b   1.000
_cell.length_c   1.000
_cell.angle_alpha   90.00
_cell.angle_beta   90.00
_cell.angle_gamma   90.00
#
_symmetry.space_group_name_H-M   'P 1'
#
loop_
_entity.id
_entity.type
_entity.pdbx_description
1 polymer ?
#
loop_
_entity_poly.entity_id
_entity_poly.type
_entity_poly.pdbx_seq_one_letter_code
_entity_poly.pdbx_strand_id
1 'polypeptide(L)'
;MAISSGIVFVFTFLLFLSGYILQQQTVRGMQEAIKPRLPKPVQTASPVEESLNPNARLARVLGSRNPKYENFMEDVHIEWRRLGYVQMVTDHRQVCTAVMQFAELNRDKSPATRILLFPRTWIEDTEDEDPYLDTSRRLLRAAVRRYKVVLRPIDPIIKGDGASIQPEFSLASIFSLIDFDRLLYLAPPGVIVDSLALDALLAFSPPRKLAALPEDPTASRISTNLLLIQPSSSTFKELSSVRAESDLDDKTLFQKYFETSTSLLPPTAEDDTTLYFESPELRMLDDPESFNSTHFLSSTAYVRLTDPELPGPEYDVPYGRMVQLRPKEDEPRWVWEKLYFKFRGGRMDICGLDLLVPSKPKVEAAKMEPEETETVVQEL
;
A
#
# COMPACT_ATOMS: atom_id res chain seq x y z
N MET A 1 70.06 -2.30 27.65
CA MET A 1 68.76 -2.51 26.97
C MET A 1 67.62 -1.59 27.46
N ALA A 2 67.66 -1.04 28.67
CA ALA A 2 66.58 -0.16 29.17
C ALA A 2 66.50 1.23 28.49
N ILE A 3 67.65 1.80 28.12
CA ILE A 3 67.73 3.17 27.55
C ILE A 3 67.14 3.22 26.12
N SER A 4 67.39 2.20 25.29
CA SER A 4 66.86 2.15 23.92
C SER A 4 65.34 1.95 23.91
N SER A 5 64.79 1.15 24.83
CA SER A 5 63.35 0.96 24.97
C SER A 5 62.63 2.26 25.40
N GLY A 6 63.25 3.04 26.30
CA GLY A 6 62.73 4.35 26.71
C GLY A 6 62.64 5.35 25.56
N ILE A 7 63.65 5.40 24.69
CA ILE A 7 63.67 6.31 23.53
C ILE A 7 62.56 5.94 22.54
N VAL A 8 62.40 4.64 22.21
CA VAL A 8 61.34 4.19 21.31
C VAL A 8 59.96 4.53 21.88
N PHE A 9 59.75 4.32 23.18
CA PHE A 9 58.47 4.64 23.83
C PHE A 9 58.14 6.13 23.75
N VAL A 10 59.12 7.02 24.00
CA VAL A 10 58.93 8.47 23.90
C VAL A 10 58.57 8.88 22.47
N PHE A 11 59.26 8.35 21.46
CA PHE A 11 58.94 8.67 20.06
C PHE A 11 57.58 8.15 19.64
N THR A 12 57.19 6.94 20.06
CA THR A 12 55.84 6.41 19.78
C THR A 12 54.75 7.23 20.46
N PHE A 13 55.01 7.71 21.69
CA PHE A 13 54.08 8.57 22.41
C PHE A 13 53.93 9.94 21.75
N LEU A 14 55.02 10.54 21.27
CA LEU A 14 54.98 11.81 20.54
C LEU A 14 54.26 11.69 19.19
N LEU A 15 54.48 10.58 18.46
CA LEU A 15 53.75 10.31 17.22
C LEU A 15 52.25 10.11 17.48
N PHE A 16 51.89 9.42 18.55
CA PHE A 16 50.50 9.26 18.97
C PHE A 16 49.86 10.60 19.36
N LEU A 17 50.57 11.43 20.13
CA LEU A 17 50.08 12.75 20.53
C LEU A 17 49.89 13.68 19.31
N SER A 18 50.80 13.63 18.34
CA SER A 18 50.69 14.37 17.08
C SER A 18 49.46 13.93 16.28
N GLY A 19 49.22 12.62 16.16
CA GLY A 19 48.03 12.09 15.49
C GLY A 19 46.73 12.48 16.20
N TYR A 20 46.73 12.45 17.53
CA TYR A 20 45.58 12.81 18.37
C TYR A 20 45.19 14.28 18.21
N ILE A 21 46.16 15.19 18.21
CA ILE A 21 45.90 16.63 18.03
C ILE A 21 45.34 16.91 16.63
N LEU A 22 45.86 16.24 15.60
CA LEU A 22 45.36 16.41 14.23
C LEU A 22 43.91 15.94 14.09
N GLN A 23 43.55 14.80 14.71
CA GLN A 23 42.18 14.29 14.73
C GLN A 23 41.21 15.19 15.51
N GLN A 24 41.67 15.78 16.62
CA GLN A 24 40.86 16.77 17.36
C GLN A 24 40.56 18.02 16.53
N GLN A 25 41.52 18.49 15.72
CA GLN A 25 41.33 19.65 14.86
C GLN A 25 40.36 19.36 13.70
N THR A 26 40.43 18.18 13.08
CA THR A 26 39.52 17.81 11.99
C THR A 26 38.08 17.64 12.47
N VAL A 27 37.87 17.04 13.65
CA VAL A 27 36.52 16.87 14.23
C VAL A 27 35.90 18.23 14.58
N ARG A 28 36.67 19.16 15.14
CA ARG A 28 36.18 20.52 15.42
C ARG A 28 35.82 21.28 14.14
N GLY A 29 36.65 21.16 13.10
CA GLY A 29 36.35 21.75 11.78
C GLY A 29 35.07 21.20 11.16
N MET A 30 34.82 19.89 11.24
CA MET A 30 33.58 19.30 10.74
C MET A 30 32.35 19.70 11.58
N GLN A 31 32.49 19.81 12.90
CA GLN A 31 31.41 20.30 13.77
C GLN A 31 31.06 21.77 13.46
N GLU A 32 32.03 22.60 13.11
CA GLU A 32 31.78 23.98 12.68
C GLU A 32 31.13 24.05 11.29
N ALA A 33 31.46 23.12 10.38
CA ALA A 33 30.84 23.03 9.06
C ALA A 33 29.40 22.47 9.10
N ILE A 34 29.10 21.56 10.03
CA ILE A 34 27.79 20.89 10.16
C ILE A 34 26.82 21.68 11.06
N LYS A 35 27.30 22.63 11.87
CA LYS A 35 26.41 23.51 12.64
C LYS A 35 25.44 24.22 11.68
N PRO A 36 24.12 23.96 11.77
CA PRO A 36 23.16 24.58 10.87
C PRO A 36 23.24 26.09 11.08
N ARG A 37 23.69 26.81 10.04
CA ARG A 37 23.59 28.27 10.03
C ARG A 37 22.11 28.60 9.89
N LEU A 38 21.43 28.80 11.03
CA LEU A 38 20.10 29.40 11.00
C LEU A 38 20.24 30.73 10.24
N PRO A 39 19.47 30.95 9.15
CA PRO A 39 19.51 32.21 8.45
C PRO A 39 19.15 33.32 9.43
N LYS A 40 19.98 34.37 9.45
CA LYS A 40 19.66 35.62 10.15
C LYS A 40 18.31 36.08 9.60
N PRO A 41 17.29 36.35 10.44
CA PRO A 41 15.99 36.75 9.93
C PRO A 41 16.20 37.98 9.06
N VAL A 42 15.84 37.86 7.78
CA VAL A 42 15.75 38.98 6.87
C VAL A 42 14.83 39.99 7.55
N GLN A 43 15.31 41.21 7.76
CA GLN A 43 14.45 42.32 8.16
C GLN A 43 13.51 42.58 6.97
N THR A 44 12.41 41.83 6.93
CA THR A 44 11.24 42.22 6.17
C THR A 44 10.84 43.61 6.65
N ALA A 45 10.61 44.50 5.68
CA ALA A 45 9.97 45.79 5.90
C ALA A 45 8.85 45.67 6.92
N SER A 46 8.73 46.70 7.76
CA SER A 46 7.77 46.83 8.85
C SER A 46 6.48 46.07 8.57
N PRO A 47 6.00 45.24 9.52
CA PRO A 47 4.69 44.63 9.35
C PRO A 47 3.70 45.78 9.16
N VAL A 48 2.97 45.75 8.05
CA VAL A 48 1.66 46.39 8.03
C VAL A 48 0.97 45.84 9.26
N GLU A 49 0.62 46.73 10.18
CA GLU A 49 -0.11 46.41 11.40
C GLU A 49 -1.50 45.91 10.97
N GLU A 50 -1.56 44.65 10.57
CA GLU A 50 -2.81 43.94 10.31
C GLU A 50 -3.43 43.79 11.69
N SER A 51 -4.49 44.57 11.93
CA SER A 51 -5.22 44.55 13.20
C SER A 51 -5.41 43.10 13.65
N LEU A 52 -5.03 42.82 14.90
CA LEU A 52 -5.26 41.55 15.58
C LEU A 52 -6.77 41.37 15.80
N ASN A 53 -7.50 41.15 14.72
CA ASN A 53 -8.86 40.66 14.76
C ASN A 53 -8.77 39.13 14.60
N PRO A 54 -8.96 38.34 15.67
CA PRO A 54 -8.89 36.88 15.59
C PRO A 54 -9.91 36.29 14.59
N ASN A 55 -10.93 37.05 14.19
CA ASN A 55 -11.89 36.64 13.17
C ASN A 55 -11.44 36.94 11.72
N ALA A 56 -10.43 37.78 11.51
CA ALA A 56 -9.96 38.11 10.15
C ALA A 56 -9.22 36.95 9.47
N ARG A 57 -8.59 36.06 10.24
CA ARG A 57 -7.98 34.83 9.71
C ARG A 57 -9.00 33.73 9.38
N LEU A 58 -10.16 33.71 10.04
CA LEU A 58 -11.28 32.83 9.69
C LEU A 58 -12.12 33.36 8.52
N ALA A 59 -12.10 34.67 8.27
CA ALA A 59 -12.83 35.33 7.18
C ALA A 59 -12.04 35.38 5.86
N ARG A 60 -10.84 34.80 5.78
CA ARG A 60 -10.16 34.63 4.49
C ARG A 60 -10.89 33.52 3.72
N VAL A 61 -11.90 33.92 2.96
CA VAL A 61 -12.72 33.07 2.10
C VAL A 61 -11.81 32.36 1.10
N LEU A 62 -11.42 31.14 1.43
CA LEU A 62 -10.87 30.15 0.51
C LEU A 62 -12.02 29.68 -0.37
N GLY A 63 -12.09 30.24 -1.58
CA GLY A 63 -13.09 29.87 -2.59
C GLY A 63 -14.49 30.38 -2.25
N SER A 64 -15.17 30.93 -3.25
CA SER A 64 -16.59 31.28 -3.12
C SER A 64 -17.41 30.01 -2.88
N ARG A 65 -17.67 29.68 -1.61
CA ARG A 65 -18.52 28.55 -1.23
C ARG A 65 -19.93 28.85 -1.71
N ASN A 66 -20.45 28.00 -2.58
CA ASN A 66 -21.81 28.14 -3.08
C ASN A 66 -22.81 27.85 -1.93
N PRO A 67 -23.72 28.79 -1.58
CA PRO A 67 -24.60 28.68 -0.42
C PRO A 67 -25.58 27.49 -0.47
N LYS A 68 -25.73 26.85 -1.64
CA LYS A 68 -26.49 25.60 -1.80
C LYS A 68 -25.89 24.44 -0.98
N TYR A 69 -24.57 24.42 -0.78
CA TYR A 69 -23.89 23.33 -0.07
C TYR A 69 -23.71 23.60 1.43
N GLU A 70 -23.94 24.83 1.89
CA GLU A 70 -23.83 25.22 3.30
C GLU A 70 -24.92 24.53 4.14
N ASN A 71 -26.16 24.55 3.64
CA ASN A 71 -27.28 23.84 4.26
C ASN A 71 -27.14 22.31 4.20
N PHE A 72 -26.37 21.76 3.25
CA PHE A 72 -26.15 20.30 3.14
C PHE A 72 -25.14 19.80 4.18
N MET A 73 -24.18 20.64 4.59
CA MET A 73 -23.18 20.26 5.59
C MET A 73 -23.71 20.32 7.03
N GLU A 74 -24.72 21.16 7.31
CA GLU A 74 -25.32 21.25 8.65
C GLU A 74 -26.24 20.06 8.99
N ASP A 75 -26.87 19.42 8.00
CA ASP A 75 -27.85 18.33 8.22
C ASP A 75 -27.27 16.90 8.12
N VAL A 76 -26.05 16.71 7.59
CA VAL A 76 -25.48 15.37 7.39
C VAL A 76 -24.59 14.99 8.58
N HIS A 77 -25.18 14.37 9.60
CA HIS A 77 -24.42 13.74 10.68
C HIS A 77 -23.76 12.44 10.19
N ILE A 78 -22.45 12.46 9.94
CA ILE A 78 -21.71 11.29 9.46
C ILE A 78 -21.16 10.48 10.65
N GLU A 79 -21.64 9.25 10.80
CA GLU A 79 -21.13 8.31 11.80
C GLU A 79 -19.88 7.56 11.32
N TRP A 80 -18.71 8.21 11.39
CA TRP A 80 -17.42 7.64 10.95
C TRP A 80 -17.03 6.31 11.59
N ARG A 81 -17.59 5.98 12.76
CA ARG A 81 -17.37 4.67 13.42
C ARG A 81 -17.94 3.50 12.63
N ARG A 82 -18.99 3.74 11.84
CA ARG A 82 -19.67 2.74 11.00
C ARG A 82 -19.17 2.77 9.55
N LEU A 83 -18.21 3.63 9.24
CA LEU A 83 -17.52 3.68 7.94
C LEU A 83 -16.09 3.14 8.10
N GLY A 84 -15.58 2.46 7.08
CA GLY A 84 -14.23 1.92 7.18
C GLY A 84 -13.56 1.51 5.88
N TYR A 85 -12.24 1.40 5.95
CA TYR A 85 -11.41 0.75 4.94
C TYR A 85 -11.22 -0.70 5.33
N VAL A 86 -11.47 -1.61 4.39
CA VAL A 86 -11.30 -3.04 4.59
C VAL A 86 -10.22 -3.57 3.65
N GLN A 87 -9.31 -4.36 4.19
CA GLN A 87 -8.35 -5.14 3.42
C GLN A 87 -8.51 -6.61 3.79
N MET A 88 -8.35 -7.49 2.81
CA MET A 88 -8.33 -8.94 3.03
C MET A 88 -6.95 -9.45 2.64
N VAL A 89 -6.34 -10.19 3.56
CA VAL A 89 -5.06 -10.85 3.31
C VAL A 89 -5.29 -12.35 3.33
N THR A 90 -4.81 -13.04 2.30
CA THR A 90 -4.85 -14.50 2.21
C THR A 90 -3.45 -15.12 2.32
N ASP A 91 -2.43 -14.31 2.04
CA ASP A 91 -1.02 -14.67 2.09
C ASP A 91 -0.25 -13.69 2.98
N HIS A 92 0.70 -14.21 3.75
CA HIS A 92 1.73 -13.55 4.56
C HIS A 92 2.35 -12.35 3.84
N ARG A 93 2.55 -12.50 2.53
CA ARG A 93 3.17 -11.50 1.66
C ARG A 93 2.34 -10.23 1.50
N GLN A 94 1.02 -10.36 1.54
CA GLN A 94 0.06 -9.27 1.40
C GLN A 94 -0.10 -8.47 2.71
N VAL A 95 0.28 -9.05 3.86
CA VAL A 95 0.15 -8.42 5.18
C VAL A 95 0.87 -7.08 5.22
N CYS A 96 2.11 -7.04 4.74
CA CYS A 96 2.87 -5.79 4.73
C CYS A 96 2.17 -4.72 3.86
N THR A 97 1.66 -5.10 2.70
CA THR A 97 0.92 -4.19 1.81
C THR A 97 -0.31 -3.59 2.50
N ALA A 98 -1.12 -4.41 3.16
CA ALA A 98 -2.28 -3.93 3.91
C ALA A 98 -1.86 -2.99 5.06
N VAL A 99 -0.81 -3.36 5.81
CA VAL A 99 -0.29 -2.52 6.91
C VAL A 99 0.25 -1.18 6.41
N MET A 100 0.92 -1.15 5.25
CA MET A 100 1.38 0.09 4.63
C MET A 100 0.21 1.02 4.29
N GLN A 101 -0.86 0.50 3.69
CA GLN A 101 -2.05 1.29 3.39
C GLN A 101 -2.70 1.85 4.66
N PHE A 102 -2.81 1.06 5.72
CA PHE A 102 -3.33 1.54 7.00
C PHE A 102 -2.42 2.58 7.66
N ALA A 103 -1.10 2.46 7.49
CA ALA A 103 -0.14 3.45 7.96
C ALA A 103 -0.33 4.79 7.24
N GLU A 104 -0.52 4.79 5.91
CA GLU A 104 -0.82 6.01 5.14
C GLU A 104 -2.15 6.62 5.59
N LEU A 105 -3.22 5.83 5.69
CA LEU A 105 -4.51 6.31 6.22
C LEU A 105 -4.37 6.91 7.62
N ASN A 106 -3.54 6.32 8.49
CA ASN A 106 -3.30 6.83 9.83
C ASN A 106 -2.45 8.11 9.83
N ARG A 107 -1.47 8.21 8.93
CA ARG A 107 -0.64 9.40 8.73
C ARG A 107 -1.49 10.60 8.31
N ASP A 108 -2.42 10.36 7.39
CA ASP A 108 -3.34 11.38 6.89
C ASP A 108 -4.50 11.68 7.85
N LYS A 109 -4.58 10.93 8.96
CA LYS A 109 -5.61 11.07 10.00
C LYS A 109 -7.03 10.85 9.48
N SER A 110 -7.21 9.94 8.52
CA SER A 110 -8.53 9.52 8.08
C SER A 110 -9.39 9.08 9.29
N PRO A 111 -10.61 9.61 9.44
CA PRO A 111 -11.49 9.32 10.56
C PRO A 111 -12.16 7.94 10.47
N ALA A 112 -12.17 7.31 9.29
CA ALA A 112 -12.77 6.01 9.06
C ALA A 112 -12.00 4.87 9.78
N THR A 113 -12.73 3.81 10.11
CA THR A 113 -12.19 2.63 10.79
C THR A 113 -11.32 1.82 9.83
N ARG A 114 -10.19 1.30 10.29
CA ARG A 114 -9.29 0.45 9.48
C ARG A 114 -9.52 -1.00 9.86
N ILE A 115 -9.87 -1.87 8.91
CA ILE A 115 -10.28 -3.25 9.18
C ILE A 115 -9.44 -4.20 8.33
N LEU A 116 -8.87 -5.21 8.97
CA LEU A 116 -8.09 -6.25 8.29
C LEU A 116 -8.73 -7.61 8.52
N LEU A 117 -9.20 -8.22 7.43
CA LEU A 117 -9.62 -9.61 7.38
C LEU A 117 -8.39 -10.49 7.17
N PHE A 118 -8.23 -11.53 7.98
CA PHE A 118 -7.11 -12.47 7.88
C PHE A 118 -7.54 -13.90 8.29
N PRO A 119 -6.85 -14.96 7.85
CA PRO A 119 -7.21 -16.34 8.16
C PRO A 119 -7.20 -16.61 9.68
N ARG A 120 -8.26 -17.24 10.20
CA ARG A 120 -8.33 -17.61 11.62
C ARG A 120 -7.17 -18.53 12.04
N THR A 121 -6.78 -19.44 11.16
CA THR A 121 -5.68 -20.39 11.37
C THR A 121 -4.35 -19.73 11.74
N TRP A 122 -4.14 -18.46 11.39
CA TRP A 122 -2.92 -17.73 11.75
C TRP A 122 -2.82 -17.39 13.24
N ILE A 123 -3.92 -17.45 14.00
CA ILE A 123 -3.90 -17.27 15.46
C ILE A 123 -3.80 -18.59 16.21
N GLU A 124 -4.12 -19.70 15.54
CA GLU A 124 -4.07 -21.02 16.17
C GLU A 124 -2.60 -21.40 16.40
N ASP A 125 -2.29 -21.86 17.62
CA ASP A 125 -0.96 -22.34 17.97
C ASP A 125 -0.79 -23.72 17.35
N THR A 126 -0.20 -23.78 16.16
CA THR A 126 0.20 -25.03 15.52
C THR A 126 1.62 -25.41 15.94
N GLU A 127 1.90 -26.70 16.09
CA GLU A 127 3.25 -27.21 16.41
C GLU A 127 4.27 -26.91 15.30
N ASP A 128 3.80 -26.64 14.07
CA ASP A 128 4.62 -26.24 12.94
C ASP A 128 4.94 -24.73 13.00
N GLU A 129 6.19 -24.39 13.33
CA GLU A 129 6.73 -23.02 13.27
C GLU A 129 6.99 -22.63 11.80
N ASP A 130 6.00 -22.02 11.13
CA ASP A 130 6.25 -21.31 9.86
C ASP A 130 6.88 -19.92 10.15
N PRO A 131 8.13 -19.65 9.70
CA PRO A 131 8.79 -18.36 9.91
C PRO A 131 8.01 -17.16 9.33
N TYR A 132 7.21 -17.39 8.28
CA TYR A 132 6.39 -16.35 7.67
C TYR A 132 5.17 -16.00 8.53
N LEU A 133 4.64 -16.95 9.30
CA LEU A 133 3.52 -16.71 10.23
C LEU A 133 3.96 -15.85 11.40
N ASP A 134 5.14 -16.06 11.98
CA ASP A 134 5.64 -15.23 13.07
C ASP A 134 5.83 -13.77 12.65
N THR A 135 6.38 -13.58 11.45
CA THR A 135 6.50 -12.26 10.84
C THR A 135 5.14 -11.62 10.63
N SER A 136 4.17 -12.37 10.11
CA SER A 136 2.80 -11.90 9.89
C SER A 136 2.11 -11.53 11.21
N ARG A 137 2.20 -12.38 12.24
CA ARG A 137 1.68 -12.13 13.60
C ARG A 137 2.29 -10.86 14.20
N ARG A 138 3.60 -10.64 14.04
CA ARG A 138 4.27 -9.40 14.47
C ARG A 138 3.68 -8.18 13.77
N LEU A 139 3.47 -8.24 12.46
CA LEU A 139 2.88 -7.15 11.68
C LEU A 139 1.42 -6.89 12.07
N LEU A 140 0.61 -7.93 12.28
CA LEU A 140 -0.77 -7.80 12.75
C LEU A 140 -0.83 -7.09 14.11
N ARG A 141 0.04 -7.47 15.06
CA ARG A 141 0.16 -6.79 16.36
C ARG A 141 0.60 -5.33 16.20
N ALA A 142 1.52 -5.05 15.29
CA ALA A 142 1.96 -3.69 15.00
C ALA A 142 0.82 -2.84 14.40
N ALA A 143 0.01 -3.42 13.51
CA ALA A 143 -1.13 -2.76 12.89
C ALA A 143 -2.18 -2.31 13.92
N VAL A 144 -2.50 -3.19 14.87
CA VAL A 144 -3.41 -2.87 15.99
C VAL A 144 -2.84 -1.74 16.85
N ARG A 145 -1.59 -1.88 17.30
CA ARG A 145 -0.99 -0.95 18.28
C ARG A 145 -0.68 0.42 17.69
N ARG A 146 -0.16 0.48 16.46
CA ARG A 146 0.33 1.71 15.83
C ARG A 146 -0.73 2.42 15.01
N TYR A 147 -1.56 1.66 14.29
CA TYR A 147 -2.52 2.20 13.32
C TYR A 147 -3.98 1.94 13.71
N LYS A 148 -4.22 1.41 14.91
CA LYS A 148 -5.56 1.17 15.47
C LYS A 148 -6.45 0.33 14.55
N VAL A 149 -5.84 -0.63 13.84
CA VAL A 149 -6.55 -1.54 12.94
C VAL A 149 -7.40 -2.52 13.75
N VAL A 150 -8.63 -2.74 13.30
CA VAL A 150 -9.53 -3.76 13.81
C VAL A 150 -9.29 -5.05 13.04
N LEU A 151 -8.72 -6.05 13.71
CA LEU A 151 -8.50 -7.38 13.14
C LEU A 151 -9.79 -8.19 13.18
N ARG A 152 -10.14 -8.84 12.07
CA ARG A 152 -11.32 -9.70 11.95
C ARG A 152 -10.88 -11.07 11.37
N PRO A 153 -10.86 -12.14 12.17
CA PRO A 153 -10.54 -13.46 11.64
C PRO A 153 -11.65 -13.94 10.70
N ILE A 154 -11.25 -14.59 9.60
CA ILE A 154 -12.17 -15.21 8.65
C ILE A 154 -11.87 -16.70 8.49
N ASP A 155 -12.91 -17.45 8.23
CA ASP A 155 -12.86 -18.89 7.98
C ASP A 155 -12.89 -19.13 6.45
N PRO A 156 -12.15 -20.13 5.94
CA PRO A 156 -12.17 -20.45 4.53
C PRO A 156 -13.53 -21.03 4.11
N ILE A 157 -13.90 -20.84 2.85
CA ILE A 157 -15.10 -21.44 2.26
C ILE A 157 -14.71 -22.85 1.81
N ILE A 158 -15.14 -23.86 2.56
CA ILE A 158 -14.82 -25.27 2.30
C ILE A 158 -15.76 -25.84 1.23
N LYS A 159 -15.21 -26.44 0.17
CA LYS A 159 -15.97 -27.13 -0.89
C LYS A 159 -16.56 -28.46 -0.39
N GLY A 160 -17.79 -28.75 -0.81
CA GLY A 160 -18.62 -29.86 -0.31
C GLY A 160 -18.22 -31.28 -0.73
N ASP A 161 -17.03 -31.51 -1.27
CA ASP A 161 -16.58 -32.82 -1.77
C ASP A 161 -15.25 -33.32 -1.16
N GLY A 162 -14.60 -32.54 -0.30
CA GLY A 162 -13.33 -32.92 0.32
C GLY A 162 -12.15 -33.07 -0.67
N ALA A 163 -12.32 -32.70 -1.95
CA ALA A 163 -11.31 -32.87 -2.99
C ALA A 163 -10.32 -31.69 -3.07
N SER A 164 -10.75 -30.47 -2.68
CA SER A 164 -9.86 -29.32 -2.51
C SER A 164 -9.52 -29.14 -1.03
N ILE A 165 -8.34 -29.60 -0.63
CA ILE A 165 -7.79 -29.44 0.74
C ILE A 165 -7.30 -28.00 0.97
N GLN A 166 -7.21 -27.17 -0.09
CA GLN A 166 -6.68 -25.82 0.04
C GLN A 166 -7.74 -24.85 0.57
N PRO A 167 -7.47 -24.11 1.67
CA PRO A 167 -8.40 -23.13 2.21
C PRO A 167 -8.57 -21.97 1.22
N GLU A 168 -9.76 -21.82 0.65
CA GLU A 168 -10.11 -20.71 -0.24
C GLU A 168 -10.79 -19.59 0.53
N PHE A 169 -10.27 -18.37 0.37
CA PHE A 169 -10.86 -17.16 0.92
C PHE A 169 -11.49 -16.33 -0.20
N SER A 170 -12.61 -15.68 0.10
CA SER A 170 -13.37 -14.87 -0.85
C SER A 170 -13.65 -13.49 -0.29
N LEU A 171 -13.65 -12.48 -1.16
CA LEU A 171 -14.11 -11.11 -0.90
C LEU A 171 -15.57 -11.06 -0.42
N ALA A 172 -16.35 -12.12 -0.67
CA ALA A 172 -17.68 -12.28 -0.08
C ALA A 172 -17.66 -12.12 1.46
N SER A 173 -16.56 -12.51 2.11
CA SER A 173 -16.38 -12.39 3.57
C SER A 173 -16.51 -10.96 4.09
N ILE A 174 -16.26 -9.94 3.25
CA ILE A 174 -16.45 -8.53 3.63
C ILE A 174 -17.91 -8.24 3.99
N PHE A 175 -18.87 -8.91 3.34
CA PHE A 175 -20.30 -8.73 3.62
C PHE A 175 -20.73 -9.21 5.01
N SER A 176 -19.89 -10.00 5.70
CA SER A 176 -20.16 -10.44 7.07
C SER A 176 -19.98 -9.33 8.13
N LEU A 177 -19.34 -8.22 7.77
CA LEU A 177 -18.99 -7.11 8.66
C LEU A 177 -20.17 -6.16 8.93
N ILE A 178 -21.28 -6.69 9.44
CA ILE A 178 -22.55 -5.98 9.65
C ILE A 178 -22.50 -4.83 10.68
N ASP A 179 -21.41 -4.72 11.44
CA ASP A 179 -21.17 -3.60 12.37
C ASP A 179 -20.99 -2.26 11.63
N PHE A 180 -20.71 -2.31 10.33
CA PHE A 180 -20.42 -1.17 9.47
C PHE A 180 -21.53 -0.94 8.45
N ASP A 181 -21.83 0.33 8.17
CA ASP A 181 -22.78 0.73 7.13
C ASP A 181 -22.13 0.76 5.75
N ARG A 182 -20.83 1.06 5.69
CA ARG A 182 -20.10 1.17 4.43
C ARG A 182 -18.63 0.87 4.59
N LEU A 183 -18.12 0.05 3.69
CA LEU A 183 -16.73 -0.36 3.63
C LEU A 183 -16.14 -0.07 2.27
N LEU A 184 -14.94 0.51 2.25
CA LEU A 184 -14.15 0.71 1.02
C LEU A 184 -13.02 -0.31 0.99
N TYR A 185 -13.06 -1.19 -0.01
CA TYR A 185 -12.00 -2.13 -0.32
C TYR A 185 -11.15 -1.58 -1.46
N LEU A 186 -9.83 -1.61 -1.29
CA LEU A 186 -8.84 -1.23 -2.29
C LEU A 186 -8.00 -2.45 -2.63
N ALA A 187 -8.00 -2.89 -3.89
CA ALA A 187 -7.26 -4.09 -4.27
C ALA A 187 -5.74 -3.86 -4.13
N PRO A 188 -5.03 -4.71 -3.36
CA PRO A 188 -3.58 -4.65 -3.29
C PRO A 188 -2.91 -5.25 -4.55
N PRO A 189 -1.62 -4.96 -4.79
CA PRO A 189 -0.81 -3.94 -4.12
C PRO A 189 -0.98 -2.55 -4.73
N GLY A 190 -0.93 -1.52 -3.89
CA GLY A 190 -1.06 -0.14 -4.34
C GLY A 190 -0.76 0.87 -3.24
N VAL A 191 -0.71 2.14 -3.65
CA VAL A 191 -0.32 3.29 -2.85
C VAL A 191 -1.48 4.27 -2.78
N ILE A 192 -1.84 4.66 -1.55
CA ILE A 192 -2.76 5.77 -1.31
C ILE A 192 -1.98 7.08 -1.51
N VAL A 193 -2.50 7.93 -2.38
CA VAL A 193 -1.93 9.22 -2.74
C VAL A 193 -2.72 10.33 -2.04
N ASP A 194 -4.05 10.28 -2.10
CA ASP A 194 -4.95 11.15 -1.34
C ASP A 194 -6.04 10.32 -0.65
N SER A 195 -6.01 10.32 0.68
CA SER A 195 -7.04 9.67 1.50
C SER A 195 -8.30 10.52 1.68
N LEU A 196 -8.23 11.84 1.47
CA LEU A 196 -9.37 12.74 1.62
C LEU A 196 -10.45 12.43 0.58
N ALA A 197 -10.05 12.24 -0.69
CA ALA A 197 -10.96 11.82 -1.75
C ALA A 197 -11.64 10.47 -1.44
N LEU A 198 -10.91 9.52 -0.83
CA LEU A 198 -11.46 8.22 -0.43
C LEU A 198 -12.42 8.34 0.78
N ASP A 199 -12.10 9.21 1.73
CA ASP A 199 -12.97 9.52 2.87
C ASP A 199 -14.26 10.22 2.41
N ALA A 200 -14.17 11.11 1.43
CA ALA A 200 -15.33 11.74 0.81
C ALA A 200 -16.21 10.70 0.10
N LEU A 201 -15.60 9.73 -0.62
CA LEU A 201 -16.33 8.63 -1.22
C LEU A 201 -17.07 7.79 -0.16
N LEU A 202 -16.43 7.50 0.98
CA LEU A 202 -17.04 6.79 2.10
C LEU A 202 -18.20 7.59 2.73
N ALA A 203 -18.05 8.89 2.93
CA ALA A 203 -19.05 9.72 3.60
C ALA A 203 -20.28 10.02 2.71
N PHE A 204 -20.05 10.39 1.45
CA PHE A 204 -21.07 11.09 0.65
C PHE A 204 -21.69 10.25 -0.47
N SER A 205 -21.15 9.06 -0.76
CA SER A 205 -21.77 8.19 -1.77
C SER A 205 -23.19 7.75 -1.36
N PRO A 206 -24.09 7.44 -2.31
CA PRO A 206 -25.38 6.85 -1.99
C PRO A 206 -25.21 5.41 -1.45
N PRO A 207 -26.08 4.96 -0.52
CA PRO A 207 -26.05 3.58 -0.03
C PRO A 207 -26.41 2.61 -1.16
N ARG A 208 -25.54 1.62 -1.40
CA ARG A 208 -25.72 0.56 -2.41
C ARG A 208 -25.11 -0.73 -1.88
N LYS A 209 -25.70 -1.88 -2.24
CA LYS A 209 -25.17 -3.21 -1.85
C LYS A 209 -23.69 -3.36 -2.26
N LEU A 210 -23.40 -2.97 -3.49
CA LEU A 210 -22.06 -2.88 -4.06
C LEU A 210 -22.01 -1.67 -4.98
N ALA A 211 -20.93 -0.89 -4.94
CA ALA A 211 -20.57 0.05 -5.99
C ALA A 211 -19.10 -0.16 -6.35
N ALA A 212 -18.82 -0.37 -7.63
CA ALA A 212 -17.51 -0.74 -8.15
C ALA A 212 -17.11 0.13 -9.34
N LEU A 213 -15.83 0.14 -9.67
CA LEU A 213 -15.36 0.73 -10.92
C LEU A 213 -15.76 -0.14 -12.12
N PRO A 214 -16.03 0.45 -13.30
CA PRO A 214 -16.21 -0.32 -14.52
C PRO A 214 -14.92 -1.07 -14.87
N GLU A 215 -15.04 -2.29 -15.37
CA GLU A 215 -13.89 -3.06 -15.89
C GLU A 215 -13.49 -2.57 -17.29
N ASP A 216 -14.47 -2.12 -18.06
CA ASP A 216 -14.31 -1.76 -19.46
C ASP A 216 -14.86 -0.36 -19.72
N PRO A 217 -14.36 0.37 -20.75
CA PRO A 217 -14.83 1.71 -21.07
C PRO A 217 -16.32 1.78 -21.42
N THR A 218 -16.93 0.65 -21.85
CA THR A 218 -18.38 0.58 -22.13
C THR A 218 -19.22 0.38 -20.88
N ALA A 219 -18.58 0.28 -19.70
CA ALA A 219 -19.19 0.06 -18.40
C ALA A 219 -20.16 -1.13 -18.39
N SER A 220 -19.82 -2.20 -19.12
CA SER A 220 -20.64 -3.40 -19.26
C SER A 220 -20.52 -4.33 -18.06
N ARG A 221 -19.33 -4.36 -17.44
CA ARG A 221 -18.99 -5.22 -16.30
C ARG A 221 -18.34 -4.42 -15.18
N ILE A 222 -18.50 -4.92 -13.96
CA ILE A 222 -17.86 -4.37 -12.76
C ILE A 222 -16.47 -4.99 -12.52
N SER A 223 -15.53 -4.20 -12.03
CA SER A 223 -14.22 -4.67 -11.58
C SER A 223 -14.21 -4.98 -10.08
N THR A 224 -13.22 -5.73 -9.60
CA THR A 224 -12.97 -5.98 -8.17
C THR A 224 -11.79 -5.17 -7.61
N ASN A 225 -11.43 -4.09 -8.31
CA ASN A 225 -10.23 -3.31 -8.01
C ASN A 225 -10.45 -2.26 -6.91
N LEU A 226 -11.63 -1.65 -6.89
CA LEU A 226 -12.08 -0.72 -5.86
C LEU A 226 -13.57 -0.94 -5.65
N LEU A 227 -13.95 -1.29 -4.43
CA LEU A 227 -15.31 -1.68 -4.10
C LEU A 227 -15.81 -0.90 -2.88
N LEU A 228 -16.94 -0.23 -3.04
CA LEU A 228 -17.71 0.34 -1.96
C LEU A 228 -18.85 -0.63 -1.61
N ILE A 229 -18.79 -1.22 -0.43
CA ILE A 229 -19.64 -2.33 -0.03
C ILE A 229 -20.53 -1.89 1.12
N GLN A 230 -21.82 -2.22 1.04
CA GLN A 230 -22.73 -2.20 2.18
C GLN A 230 -22.86 -3.62 2.72
N PRO A 231 -22.27 -3.94 3.89
CA PRO A 231 -22.31 -5.28 4.45
C PRO A 231 -23.75 -5.76 4.70
N SER A 232 -23.99 -7.06 4.48
CA SER A 232 -25.27 -7.70 4.75
C SER A 232 -25.10 -9.20 4.97
N SER A 233 -25.69 -9.71 6.06
CA SER A 233 -25.69 -11.14 6.36
C SER A 233 -26.41 -11.97 5.30
N SER A 234 -27.44 -11.45 4.63
CA SER A 234 -28.16 -12.19 3.58
C SER A 234 -27.28 -12.34 2.34
N THR A 235 -26.67 -11.24 1.89
CA THR A 235 -25.76 -11.24 0.74
C THR A 235 -24.52 -12.09 1.01
N PHE A 236 -23.96 -12.06 2.22
CA PHE A 236 -22.87 -12.96 2.61
C PHE A 236 -23.26 -14.43 2.45
N LYS A 237 -24.42 -14.83 3.01
CA LYS A 237 -24.90 -16.22 2.93
C LYS A 237 -25.10 -16.67 1.50
N GLU A 238 -25.76 -15.86 0.67
CA GLU A 238 -26.00 -16.17 -0.74
C GLU A 238 -24.70 -16.29 -1.55
N LEU A 239 -23.76 -15.34 -1.40
CA LEU A 239 -22.47 -15.41 -2.09
C LEU A 239 -21.64 -16.61 -1.61
N SER A 240 -21.66 -16.89 -0.30
CA SER A 240 -20.92 -18.03 0.27
C SER A 240 -21.48 -19.37 -0.19
N SER A 241 -22.80 -19.52 -0.35
CA SER A 241 -23.40 -20.76 -0.84
C SER A 241 -23.08 -20.99 -2.31
N VAL A 242 -23.19 -19.95 -3.14
CA VAL A 242 -22.82 -20.04 -4.57
C VAL A 242 -21.34 -20.39 -4.72
N ARG A 243 -20.47 -19.80 -3.89
CA ARG A 243 -19.03 -20.10 -3.89
C ARG A 243 -18.70 -21.50 -3.37
N ALA A 244 -19.49 -22.04 -2.45
CA ALA A 244 -19.31 -23.41 -1.98
C ALA A 244 -19.73 -24.45 -3.03
N GLU A 245 -20.70 -24.12 -3.89
CA GLU A 245 -21.20 -24.99 -4.96
C GLU A 245 -20.40 -24.88 -6.27
N SER A 246 -19.79 -23.73 -6.55
CA SER A 246 -19.12 -23.45 -7.81
C SER A 246 -17.71 -22.88 -7.60
N ASP A 247 -16.78 -23.24 -8.48
CA ASP A 247 -15.39 -22.76 -8.43
C ASP A 247 -15.25 -21.35 -9.04
N LEU A 248 -15.96 -20.41 -8.40
CA LEU A 248 -16.09 -18.98 -8.66
C LEU A 248 -14.93 -18.26 -9.35
N ASP A 249 -13.87 -17.90 -8.66
CA ASP A 249 -13.28 -16.54 -8.64
C ASP A 249 -14.27 -15.42 -8.22
N ASP A 250 -13.76 -14.46 -7.46
CA ASP A 250 -14.59 -13.41 -6.87
C ASP A 250 -15.08 -12.41 -7.91
N LYS A 251 -14.27 -12.15 -8.95
CA LYS A 251 -14.64 -11.23 -10.02
C LYS A 251 -15.85 -11.74 -10.80
N THR A 252 -15.81 -12.98 -11.25
CA THR A 252 -16.90 -13.65 -11.98
C THR A 252 -18.13 -13.84 -11.10
N LEU A 253 -17.95 -14.19 -9.82
CA LEU A 253 -19.02 -14.30 -8.84
C LEU A 253 -19.76 -12.97 -8.70
N PHE A 254 -19.02 -11.86 -8.52
CA PHE A 254 -19.62 -10.55 -8.33
C PHE A 254 -20.29 -10.04 -9.61
N GLN A 255 -19.69 -10.26 -10.78
CA GLN A 255 -20.32 -9.91 -12.07
C GLN A 255 -21.60 -10.68 -12.34
N LYS A 256 -21.72 -11.91 -11.85
CA LYS A 256 -22.93 -12.73 -11.99
C LYS A 256 -24.03 -12.32 -11.00
N TYR A 257 -23.65 -11.93 -9.78
CA TYR A 257 -24.61 -11.64 -8.71
C TYR A 257 -25.09 -10.17 -8.71
N PHE A 258 -24.22 -9.22 -9.07
CA PHE A 258 -24.51 -7.79 -9.02
C PHE A 258 -24.75 -7.24 -10.42
N GLU A 259 -25.93 -6.64 -10.64
CA GLU A 259 -26.26 -5.96 -11.89
C GLU A 259 -25.38 -4.72 -12.09
N THR A 260 -24.75 -4.59 -13.25
CA THR A 260 -23.83 -3.48 -13.54
C THR A 260 -24.50 -2.11 -13.42
N SER A 261 -25.73 -1.95 -13.94
CA SER A 261 -26.46 -0.67 -13.93
C SER A 261 -26.66 -0.08 -12.53
N THR A 262 -26.81 -0.92 -11.51
CA THR A 262 -27.00 -0.50 -10.12
C THR A 262 -25.71 -0.52 -9.31
N SER A 263 -24.69 -1.23 -9.78
CA SER A 263 -23.46 -1.51 -9.03
C SER A 263 -22.23 -0.74 -9.51
N LEU A 264 -22.39 0.22 -10.43
CA LEU A 264 -21.31 1.14 -10.80
C LEU A 264 -21.23 2.33 -9.83
N LEU A 265 -20.01 2.75 -9.52
CA LEU A 265 -19.78 4.01 -8.81
C LEU A 265 -20.40 5.18 -9.60
N PRO A 266 -21.07 6.14 -8.92
CA PRO A 266 -21.53 7.33 -9.60
C PRO A 266 -20.33 8.08 -10.19
N PRO A 267 -20.46 8.70 -11.36
CA PRO A 267 -19.42 9.59 -11.85
C PRO A 267 -19.18 10.68 -10.81
N THR A 268 -17.92 10.87 -10.40
CA THR A 268 -17.55 11.97 -9.52
C THR A 268 -17.88 13.27 -10.26
N ALA A 269 -18.70 14.13 -9.68
CA ALA A 269 -19.19 15.35 -10.33
C ALA A 269 -18.10 16.42 -10.54
N GLU A 270 -16.91 16.19 -9.99
CA GLU A 270 -15.74 17.04 -10.17
C GLU A 270 -14.79 16.35 -11.16
N ASP A 271 -14.68 16.94 -12.36
CA ASP A 271 -13.86 16.43 -13.48
C ASP A 271 -12.36 16.31 -13.15
N ASP A 272 -11.93 16.84 -12.00
CA ASP A 272 -10.52 16.95 -11.63
C ASP A 272 -10.03 15.84 -10.69
N THR A 273 -10.87 14.95 -10.16
CA THR A 273 -10.43 13.91 -9.19
C THR A 273 -10.44 12.50 -9.80
N THR A 274 -9.26 11.89 -9.86
CA THR A 274 -9.08 10.50 -10.29
C THR A 274 -9.09 9.57 -9.09
N LEU A 275 -10.20 8.87 -8.83
CA LEU A 275 -10.30 7.98 -7.66
C LEU A 275 -9.34 6.79 -7.70
N TYR A 276 -9.06 6.27 -8.89
CA TYR A 276 -8.28 5.06 -9.08
C TYR A 276 -7.50 5.13 -10.39
N PHE A 277 -6.25 4.66 -10.36
CA PHE A 277 -5.37 4.61 -11.52
C PHE A 277 -4.48 3.36 -11.45
N GLU A 278 -4.18 2.72 -12.59
CA GLU A 278 -3.22 1.60 -12.64
C GLU A 278 -1.87 2.04 -13.20
N SER A 279 -0.78 1.61 -12.54
CA SER A 279 0.58 1.98 -12.95
C SER A 279 0.96 1.71 -14.41
N PRO A 280 0.46 0.66 -15.11
CA PRO A 280 0.77 0.45 -16.52
C PRO A 280 0.26 1.57 -17.43
N GLU A 281 -0.83 2.25 -17.04
CA GLU A 281 -1.45 3.32 -17.84
C GLU A 281 -0.51 4.53 -18.01
N LEU A 282 0.45 4.75 -17.10
CA LEU A 282 1.49 5.78 -17.28
C LEU A 282 2.36 5.55 -18.52
N ARG A 283 2.40 4.32 -19.06
CA ARG A 283 3.11 4.00 -20.31
C ARG A 283 2.22 4.11 -21.55
N MET A 284 0.89 4.10 -21.36
CA MET A 284 -0.12 4.04 -22.42
C MET A 284 -0.94 5.33 -22.51
N LEU A 285 -0.40 6.43 -22.01
CA LEU A 285 -1.05 7.74 -22.08
C LEU A 285 -1.24 8.16 -23.54
N ASP A 286 -2.44 8.68 -23.87
CA ASP A 286 -2.76 9.17 -25.21
C ASP A 286 -1.88 10.37 -25.60
N ASP A 287 -1.63 11.27 -24.64
CA ASP A 287 -0.74 12.42 -24.78
C ASP A 287 0.25 12.49 -23.61
N PRO A 288 1.42 11.83 -23.73
CA PRO A 288 2.39 11.78 -22.66
C PRO A 288 3.19 13.09 -22.51
N GLU A 289 3.21 13.97 -23.53
CA GLU A 289 3.94 15.24 -23.49
C GLU A 289 3.20 16.30 -22.65
N SER A 290 1.86 16.26 -22.63
CA SER A 290 1.05 17.16 -21.79
C SER A 290 0.83 16.67 -20.36
N PHE A 291 1.32 15.46 -20.03
CA PHE A 291 1.15 14.88 -18.70
C PHE A 291 1.86 15.71 -17.63
N ASN A 292 1.07 16.20 -16.66
CA ASN A 292 1.57 16.95 -15.52
C ASN A 292 1.55 16.09 -14.25
N SER A 293 2.74 15.75 -13.77
CA SER A 293 3.00 14.94 -12.59
C SER A 293 2.50 15.56 -11.28
N THR A 294 2.55 16.89 -11.15
CA THR A 294 2.06 17.59 -9.95
C THR A 294 0.55 17.55 -9.90
N HIS A 295 -0.10 17.82 -11.04
CA HIS A 295 -1.55 17.71 -11.18
C HIS A 295 -2.01 16.28 -10.85
N PHE A 296 -1.41 15.28 -11.51
CA PHE A 296 -1.70 13.86 -11.28
C PHE A 296 -1.64 13.47 -9.80
N LEU A 297 -0.56 13.86 -9.10
CA LEU A 297 -0.41 13.52 -7.69
C LEU A 297 -1.34 14.29 -6.76
N SER A 298 -1.90 15.43 -7.19
CA SER A 298 -2.90 16.18 -6.42
C SER A 298 -4.33 15.72 -6.68
N SER A 299 -4.60 15.16 -7.86
CA SER A 299 -5.93 14.71 -8.27
C SER A 299 -6.19 13.22 -8.02
N THR A 300 -5.14 12.41 -7.93
CA THR A 300 -5.28 10.95 -7.85
C THR A 300 -5.39 10.49 -6.40
N ALA A 301 -6.40 9.68 -6.10
CA ALA A 301 -6.63 9.18 -4.74
C ALA A 301 -5.85 7.88 -4.46
N TYR A 302 -5.93 6.90 -5.37
CA TYR A 302 -5.27 5.60 -5.20
C TYR A 302 -4.61 5.14 -6.51
N VAL A 303 -3.37 4.67 -6.42
CA VAL A 303 -2.66 4.08 -7.55
C VAL A 303 -2.34 2.62 -7.25
N ARG A 304 -2.87 1.72 -8.09
CA ARG A 304 -2.54 0.30 -8.02
C ARG A 304 -1.27 0.02 -8.81
N LEU A 305 -0.36 -0.75 -8.21
CA LEU A 305 0.94 -1.09 -8.78
C LEU A 305 0.87 -2.49 -9.38
N THR A 306 0.41 -2.59 -10.62
CA THR A 306 0.11 -3.86 -11.31
C THR A 306 0.69 -3.91 -12.72
N ASP A 307 1.98 -3.61 -12.84
CA ASP A 307 2.71 -3.84 -14.09
C ASP A 307 2.80 -5.35 -14.39
N PRO A 308 2.11 -5.84 -15.44
CA PRO A 308 1.99 -7.27 -15.72
C PRO A 308 3.34 -7.93 -16.06
N GLU A 309 4.32 -7.14 -16.49
CA GLU A 309 5.67 -7.60 -16.79
C GLU A 309 6.54 -7.76 -15.53
N LEU A 310 6.06 -7.30 -14.37
CA LEU A 310 6.71 -7.46 -13.08
C LEU A 310 5.97 -8.52 -12.25
N PRO A 311 6.69 -9.29 -11.42
CA PRO A 311 6.04 -10.22 -10.50
C PRO A 311 5.23 -9.49 -9.40
N GLY A 312 5.53 -8.22 -9.15
CA GLY A 312 4.86 -7.35 -8.18
C GLY A 312 5.82 -6.31 -7.59
N PRO A 313 5.32 -5.22 -7.00
CA PRO A 313 6.15 -4.18 -6.37
C PRO A 313 6.84 -4.65 -5.09
N GLU A 314 6.39 -5.76 -4.48
CA GLU A 314 7.01 -6.37 -3.31
C GLU A 314 8.29 -7.15 -3.60
N TYR A 315 8.60 -7.40 -4.87
CA TYR A 315 9.76 -8.19 -5.26
C TYR A 315 10.96 -7.31 -5.63
N ASP A 316 12.16 -7.83 -5.37
CA ASP A 316 13.40 -7.25 -5.86
C ASP A 316 13.64 -7.69 -7.30
N VAL A 317 13.45 -6.75 -8.22
CA VAL A 317 13.58 -6.97 -9.66
C VAL A 317 14.92 -6.39 -10.12
N PRO A 318 15.70 -7.12 -10.93
CA PRO A 318 16.96 -6.62 -11.47
C PRO A 318 16.80 -5.26 -12.15
N TYR A 319 17.74 -4.35 -11.88
CA TYR A 319 17.69 -2.97 -12.34
C TYR A 319 17.42 -2.83 -13.85
N GLY A 320 18.07 -3.64 -14.69
CA GLY A 320 17.89 -3.60 -16.14
C GLY A 320 16.44 -3.84 -16.59
N ARG A 321 15.71 -4.74 -15.93
CA ARG A 321 14.30 -5.01 -16.23
C ARG A 321 13.41 -3.86 -15.78
N MET A 322 13.70 -3.27 -14.62
CA MET A 322 12.98 -2.07 -14.14
C MET A 322 13.15 -0.88 -15.09
N VAL A 323 14.35 -0.67 -15.65
CA VAL A 323 14.61 0.44 -16.60
C VAL A 323 13.82 0.28 -17.90
N GLN A 324 13.69 -0.95 -18.41
CA GLN A 324 12.96 -1.23 -19.65
C GLN A 324 11.46 -0.94 -19.55
N LEU A 325 10.90 -1.02 -18.33
CA LEU A 325 9.48 -0.81 -18.07
C LEU A 325 9.13 0.61 -17.65
N ARG A 326 10.11 1.52 -17.61
CA ARG A 326 9.83 2.92 -17.31
C ARG A 326 9.10 3.59 -18.47
N PRO A 327 8.18 4.53 -18.19
CA PRO A 327 7.68 5.43 -19.21
C PRO A 327 8.81 6.16 -19.97
N LYS A 328 8.54 6.47 -21.24
CA LYS A 328 9.51 7.11 -22.16
C LYS A 328 9.66 8.61 -21.94
N GLU A 329 8.65 9.27 -21.40
CA GLU A 329 8.69 10.69 -21.07
C GLU A 329 9.11 10.91 -19.61
N ASP A 330 9.72 12.06 -19.34
CA ASP A 330 10.33 12.38 -18.04
C ASP A 330 9.29 12.49 -16.91
N GLU A 331 8.16 13.16 -17.15
CA GLU A 331 7.12 13.40 -16.15
C GLU A 331 6.39 12.10 -15.72
N PRO A 332 5.82 11.28 -16.63
CA PRO A 332 5.24 9.99 -16.26
C PRO A 332 6.27 9.04 -15.63
N ARG A 333 7.53 9.07 -16.11
CA ARG A 333 8.61 8.25 -15.53
C ARG A 333 8.88 8.62 -14.09
N TRP A 334 8.97 9.91 -13.79
CA TRP A 334 9.20 10.38 -12.43
C TRP A 334 8.07 9.93 -11.48
N VAL A 335 6.81 10.02 -11.92
CA VAL A 335 5.66 9.54 -11.13
C VAL A 335 5.78 8.03 -10.89
N TRP A 336 6.02 7.25 -11.96
CA TRP A 336 6.13 5.80 -11.86
C TRP A 336 7.25 5.39 -10.89
N GLU A 337 8.45 5.98 -11.03
CA GLU A 337 9.59 5.72 -10.14
C GLU A 337 9.28 6.13 -8.69
N LYS A 338 8.65 7.29 -8.50
CA LYS A 338 8.26 7.79 -7.17
C LYS A 338 7.29 6.85 -6.47
N LEU A 339 6.31 6.30 -7.19
CA LEU A 339 5.32 5.37 -6.62
C LEU A 339 5.97 4.04 -6.22
N TYR A 340 6.79 3.45 -7.10
CA TYR A 340 7.52 2.22 -6.78
C TYR A 340 8.54 2.42 -5.65
N PHE A 341 9.22 3.56 -5.62
CA PHE A 341 10.14 3.91 -4.53
C PHE A 341 9.39 4.13 -3.21
N LYS A 342 8.25 4.82 -3.22
CA LYS A 342 7.38 4.99 -2.04
C LYS A 342 6.93 3.64 -1.50
N PHE A 343 6.52 2.72 -2.37
CA PHE A 343 6.13 1.37 -1.96
C PHE A 343 7.30 0.59 -1.34
N ARG A 344 8.48 0.60 -1.99
CA ARG A 344 9.70 -0.05 -1.48
C ARG A 344 10.13 0.51 -0.13
N GLY A 345 10.18 1.85 -0.01
CA GLY A 345 10.51 2.54 1.24
C GLY A 345 9.52 2.19 2.34
N GLY A 346 8.22 2.17 2.04
CA GLY A 346 7.17 1.76 2.97
C GLY A 346 7.38 0.35 3.53
N ARG A 347 7.80 -0.62 2.70
CA ARG A 347 8.07 -1.99 3.18
C ARG A 347 9.17 -2.02 4.24
N MET A 348 10.23 -1.25 4.04
CA MET A 348 11.32 -1.12 5.00
C MET A 348 10.90 -0.33 6.23
N ASP A 349 10.36 0.87 6.05
CA ASP A 349 10.11 1.82 7.14
C ASP A 349 8.92 1.41 8.03
N ILE A 350 7.87 0.83 7.43
CA ILE A 350 6.63 0.46 8.13
C ILE A 350 6.69 -0.99 8.60
N CYS A 351 7.05 -1.93 7.72
CA CYS A 351 7.04 -3.35 8.04
C CYS A 351 8.38 -3.87 8.59
N GLY A 352 9.49 -3.16 8.35
CA GLY A 352 10.83 -3.66 8.65
C GLY A 352 11.17 -4.89 7.80
N LEU A 353 10.69 -4.94 6.56
CA LEU A 353 10.88 -6.06 5.65
C LEU A 353 11.51 -5.60 4.33
N ASP A 354 12.54 -6.33 3.91
CA ASP A 354 13.12 -6.17 2.58
C ASP A 354 12.15 -6.59 1.47
N LEU A 355 12.57 -6.29 0.24
CA LEU A 355 11.92 -6.83 -0.95
C LEU A 355 12.14 -8.34 -1.06
N LEU A 356 11.14 -9.02 -1.59
CA LEU A 356 11.15 -10.47 -1.76
C LEU A 356 11.99 -10.84 -2.98
N VAL A 357 12.81 -11.87 -2.86
CA VAL A 357 13.52 -12.39 -4.02
C VAL A 357 12.54 -13.21 -4.87
N PRO A 358 12.40 -12.94 -6.19
CA PRO A 358 11.59 -13.78 -7.06
C PRO A 358 12.10 -15.22 -6.98
N SER A 359 11.25 -16.14 -6.53
CA SER A 359 11.58 -17.57 -6.63
C SER A 359 11.73 -17.90 -8.11
N LYS A 360 12.84 -18.53 -8.51
CA LYS A 360 12.97 -19.07 -9.87
C LYS A 360 11.74 -19.96 -10.14
N PRO A 361 11.13 -19.90 -11.34
CA PRO A 361 10.06 -20.82 -11.67
C PRO A 361 10.57 -22.26 -11.47
N LYS A 362 9.81 -23.07 -10.72
CA LYS A 362 10.06 -24.50 -10.53
C LYS A 362 9.77 -25.20 -11.87
N VAL A 363 10.70 -25.13 -12.81
CA VAL A 363 10.66 -25.90 -14.05
C VAL A 363 11.99 -26.66 -14.14
N GLU A 364 11.86 -27.99 -14.19
CA GLU A 364 12.89 -28.98 -14.54
C GLU A 364 14.00 -29.31 -13.52
N ALA A 365 13.62 -29.64 -12.27
CA ALA A 365 14.47 -30.46 -11.39
C ALA A 365 14.08 -31.96 -11.41
N ALA A 366 13.40 -32.39 -12.48
CA ALA A 366 13.02 -33.78 -12.73
C ALA A 366 13.39 -34.14 -14.18
N LYS A 367 14.69 -34.19 -14.47
CA LYS A 367 15.33 -34.93 -15.57
C LYS A 367 16.85 -34.70 -15.53
N MET A 368 17.48 -35.29 -14.53
CA MET A 368 18.91 -35.61 -14.58
C MET A 368 19.16 -36.71 -13.55
N GLU A 369 18.70 -37.92 -13.86
CA GLU A 369 19.35 -39.12 -13.33
C GLU A 369 20.51 -39.47 -14.30
N PRO A 370 21.73 -39.72 -13.81
CA PRO A 370 22.82 -40.19 -14.64
C PRO A 370 22.65 -41.69 -14.91
N GLU A 371 22.58 -42.05 -16.19
CA GLU A 371 22.59 -43.44 -16.66
C GLU A 371 24.02 -44.00 -16.50
N GLU A 372 24.21 -44.91 -15.53
CA GLU A 372 25.41 -45.72 -15.39
C GLU A 372 25.56 -46.64 -16.61
N THR A 373 26.63 -46.46 -17.38
CA THR A 373 27.01 -47.36 -18.47
C THR A 373 27.97 -48.43 -17.95
N GLU A 374 27.44 -49.61 -17.62
CA GLU A 374 28.22 -50.84 -17.54
C GLU A 374 28.57 -51.30 -18.95
N THR A 375 29.86 -51.20 -19.32
CA THR A 375 30.41 -51.89 -20.49
C THR A 375 30.99 -53.23 -20.05
N VAL A 376 30.23 -54.31 -20.29
CA VAL A 376 30.75 -55.68 -20.26
C VAL A 376 31.35 -56.01 -21.62
N VAL A 377 32.64 -56.31 -21.60
CA VAL A 377 33.43 -56.89 -22.69
C VAL A 377 33.02 -58.36 -22.89
N GLN A 378 32.69 -58.77 -24.12
CA GLN A 378 33.13 -60.06 -24.68
C GLN A 378 32.88 -60.23 -26.19
N GLU A 379 33.97 -60.59 -26.88
CA GLU A 379 34.10 -61.51 -28.04
C GLU A 379 33.55 -61.09 -29.44
N LEU A 380 34.46 -60.65 -30.31
CA LEU A 380 35.13 -61.49 -31.34
C LEU A 380 36.28 -60.76 -32.03
#